data_AF-X1QV14-F1
#
_entry.id   AF-X1QV14-F1
#
_cell.length_a   1.000
_cell.length_b   1.000
_cell.length_c   1.000
_cell.angle_alpha   90.00
_cell.angle_beta   90.00
_cell.angle_gamma   90.00
#
_symmetry.space_group_name_H-M   'P 1'
#
loop_
_entity.id
_entity.type
_entity.pdbx_description
1 polymer ?
#
loop_
_entity_poly.entity_id
_entity_poly.type
_entity_poly.pdbx_seq_one_letter_code
_entity_poly.pdbx_strand_id
1 'polypeptide(L)'
;AIVTDGPAELGLPAGDPEFRVTNIDQTTDRMSVTFDDTMDWCDETGSFLTLSFGEPQNPTRNFFGGPWRFAIGVPGHDALPPTSPILDAQFTTWTPIAGQKIWIRAAILRKDGRVSTKFTCDPVIVIAT
;
A
#
# COMPACT_ATOMS: atom_id res chain seq x y z
N ALA A 1 -25.41 -6.38 -21.07
CA ALA A 1 -24.22 -6.47 -21.92
C ALA A 1 -23.49 -7.76 -21.59
N ILE A 2 -22.94 -8.46 -22.59
CA ILE A 2 -22.08 -9.62 -22.35
C ILE A 2 -20.70 -9.08 -21.93
N VAL A 3 -20.14 -9.63 -20.85
CA VAL A 3 -18.76 -9.36 -20.43
C VAL A 3 -17.87 -10.30 -21.22
N THR A 4 -17.08 -9.78 -22.16
CA THR A 4 -16.23 -10.58 -23.04
C THR A 4 -14.88 -10.93 -22.42
N ASP A 5 -14.42 -10.12 -21.46
CA ASP A 5 -13.10 -10.26 -20.82
C ASP A 5 -13.25 -10.49 -19.30
N GLY A 6 -13.80 -11.65 -18.94
CA GLY A 6 -13.80 -12.11 -17.55
C GLY A 6 -12.44 -12.70 -17.14
N PRO A 7 -12.12 -12.76 -15.84
CA PRO A 7 -10.89 -13.41 -15.37
C PRO A 7 -10.88 -14.89 -15.77
N ALA A 8 -9.79 -15.32 -16.42
CA ALA A 8 -9.60 -16.71 -16.85
C ALA A 8 -9.32 -17.67 -15.68
N GLU A 9 -8.83 -17.14 -14.56
CA GLU A 9 -8.48 -17.91 -13.37
C GLU A 9 -9.47 -17.64 -12.23
N LEU A 10 -9.95 -18.72 -11.61
CA LEU A 10 -10.76 -18.65 -10.39
C LEU A 10 -9.83 -18.58 -9.17
N GLY A 11 -9.53 -17.36 -8.72
CA GLY A 11 -8.70 -17.13 -7.53
C GLY A 11 -8.45 -15.66 -7.26
N LEU A 12 -7.97 -15.34 -6.05
CA LEU A 12 -7.50 -14.00 -5.71
C LEU A 12 -6.01 -13.87 -6.06
N PRO A 13 -5.54 -12.70 -6.51
CA PRO A 13 -4.11 -12.48 -6.68
C PRO A 13 -3.39 -12.63 -5.33
N ALA A 14 -2.15 -13.10 -5.38
CA ALA A 14 -1.29 -13.19 -4.20
C ALA A 14 -1.03 -11.80 -3.60
N GLY A 15 -0.75 -11.75 -2.30
CA GLY A 15 -0.19 -10.55 -1.67
C GLY A 15 1.28 -10.40 -2.04
N ASP A 16 1.80 -9.19 -1.86
CA ASP A 16 3.20 -8.88 -2.11
C ASP A 16 4.09 -9.40 -0.97
N PRO A 17 5.10 -10.26 -1.24
CA PRO A 17 5.97 -10.83 -0.23
C PRO A 17 7.04 -9.87 0.30
N GLU A 18 7.38 -8.82 -0.45
CA GLU A 18 8.42 -7.84 -0.12
C GLU A 18 7.83 -6.54 0.45
N PHE A 19 6.50 -6.45 0.58
CA PHE A 19 5.82 -5.25 1.01
C PHE A 19 6.33 -4.71 2.34
N ARG A 20 6.87 -3.49 2.30
CA ARG A 20 7.37 -2.78 3.47
C ARG A 20 7.22 -1.28 3.33
N VAL A 21 6.92 -0.61 4.43
CA VAL A 21 6.90 0.85 4.53
C VAL A 21 7.93 1.31 5.55
N THR A 22 8.64 2.39 5.25
CA THR A 22 9.56 3.08 6.17
C THR A 22 9.48 4.58 6.03
N ASN A 23 10.15 5.30 6.94
CA ASN A 23 10.37 6.74 6.83
C ASN A 23 9.08 7.55 6.68
N ILE A 24 8.01 7.20 7.41
CA ILE A 24 6.80 8.04 7.46
C ILE A 24 7.18 9.34 8.18
N ASP A 25 7.19 10.43 7.43
CA ASP A 25 7.69 11.73 7.86
C ASP A 25 6.53 12.71 8.10
N GLN A 26 6.49 13.30 9.31
CA GLN A 26 5.44 14.26 9.69
C GLN A 26 5.56 15.63 9.01
N THR A 27 6.77 16.00 8.54
CA THR A 27 7.06 17.32 8.00
C THR A 27 6.63 17.40 6.54
N THR A 28 6.82 16.30 5.82
CA THR A 28 6.65 16.24 4.36
C THR A 28 5.43 15.45 3.89
N ASP A 29 4.77 14.69 4.79
CA ASP A 29 3.72 13.73 4.46
C ASP A 29 4.18 12.71 3.39
N ARG A 30 5.44 12.26 3.52
CA ARG A 30 6.10 11.30 2.61
C ARG A 30 6.53 10.04 3.34
N MET A 31 6.65 8.95 2.59
CA MET A 31 7.16 7.67 3.07
C MET A 31 7.93 6.93 1.98
N SER A 32 8.71 5.94 2.38
CA SER A 32 9.30 4.98 1.45
C SER A 32 8.45 3.70 1.42
N VAL A 33 8.14 3.21 0.21
CA VAL A 33 7.37 1.99 -0.03
C VAL A 33 8.22 1.02 -0.85
N THR A 34 8.46 -0.16 -0.30
CA THR A 34 9.09 -1.30 -0.98
C THR A 34 8.01 -2.32 -1.31
N PHE A 35 8.09 -2.87 -2.51
CA PHE A 35 7.21 -3.91 -3.07
C PHE A 35 8.01 -4.74 -4.08
N ASP A 36 7.52 -5.91 -4.47
CA ASP A 36 8.13 -6.73 -5.51
C ASP A 36 7.71 -6.18 -6.89
N ASP A 37 8.63 -5.47 -7.55
CA ASP A 37 8.38 -4.84 -8.85
C ASP A 37 8.39 -5.84 -10.03
N THR A 38 8.62 -7.13 -9.76
CA THR A 38 8.51 -8.21 -10.75
C THR A 38 7.11 -8.84 -10.79
N MET A 39 6.23 -8.50 -9.85
CA MET A 39 4.87 -9.02 -9.85
C MET A 39 4.06 -8.50 -11.03
N ASP A 40 3.27 -9.38 -11.63
CA ASP A 40 2.44 -9.09 -12.81
C ASP A 40 1.55 -7.82 -12.71
N TRP A 41 1.21 -7.33 -11.52
CA TRP A 41 0.38 -6.12 -11.40
C TRP A 41 1.16 -4.88 -11.85
N CYS A 42 2.48 -4.86 -11.66
CA CYS A 42 3.36 -3.78 -12.09
C CYS A 42 3.25 -3.50 -13.60
N ASP A 43 2.95 -4.53 -14.40
CA ASP A 43 2.80 -4.45 -15.85
C ASP A 43 1.34 -4.31 -16.33
N GLU A 44 0.38 -4.14 -15.41
CA GLU A 44 -1.03 -3.99 -15.74
C GLU A 44 -1.52 -2.54 -15.61
N THR A 45 -1.93 -1.94 -16.72
CA THR A 45 -2.63 -0.64 -16.70
C THR A 45 -3.98 -0.77 -16.01
N GLY A 46 -4.24 0.12 -15.04
CA GLY A 46 -5.46 0.11 -14.22
C GLY A 46 -5.39 -0.79 -12.99
N SER A 47 -4.27 -1.48 -12.77
CA SER A 47 -3.99 -2.17 -11.51
C SER A 47 -3.36 -1.22 -10.48
N PHE A 48 -3.47 -1.55 -9.19
CA PHE A 48 -2.95 -0.72 -8.11
C PHE A 48 -2.50 -1.56 -6.91
N LEU A 49 -1.37 -1.19 -6.31
CA LEU A 49 -1.06 -1.52 -4.93
C LEU A 49 -1.64 -0.42 -4.03
N THR A 50 -2.71 -0.75 -3.31
CA THR A 50 -3.43 0.19 -2.44
C THR A 50 -2.96 0.07 -1.00
N LEU A 51 -2.62 1.20 -0.37
CA LEU A 51 -2.19 1.26 1.02
C LEU A 51 -3.25 1.97 1.87
N SER A 52 -3.48 1.47 3.07
CA SER A 52 -4.32 2.12 4.09
C SER A 52 -3.58 2.22 5.41
N PHE A 53 -3.70 3.37 6.06
CA PHE A 53 -3.13 3.61 7.38
C PHE A 53 -4.19 3.38 8.45
N GLY A 54 -3.76 2.72 9.52
CA GLY A 54 -4.43 2.80 10.81
C GLY A 54 -4.30 4.20 11.40
N GLU A 55 -5.28 4.59 12.20
CA GLU A 55 -5.19 5.79 13.03
C GLU A 55 -3.88 5.80 13.85
N PRO A 56 -3.07 6.86 13.82
CA PRO A 56 -1.82 6.95 14.59
C PRO A 56 -2.04 6.72 16.08
N GLN A 57 -1.19 5.89 16.71
CA GLN A 57 -1.30 5.56 18.13
C GLN A 57 -0.01 5.85 18.88
N ASN A 58 -0.09 5.80 20.21
CA ASN A 58 1.09 5.79 21.07
C ASN A 58 1.99 4.56 20.75
N PRO A 59 3.33 4.71 20.75
CA PRO A 59 4.27 3.63 20.39
C PRO A 59 4.21 2.41 21.32
N THR A 60 3.63 2.54 22.52
CA THR A 60 3.44 1.43 23.46
C THR A 60 2.31 0.47 23.06
N ARG A 61 1.43 0.85 22.11
CA ARG A 61 0.34 0.00 21.65
C ARG A 61 0.88 -1.10 20.73
N ASN A 62 0.51 -2.34 21.02
CA ASN A 62 1.03 -3.54 20.35
C ASN A 62 0.06 -4.16 19.34
N PHE A 63 -1.22 -3.83 19.44
CA PHE A 63 -2.27 -4.38 18.58
C PHE A 63 -3.19 -3.27 18.08
N PHE A 64 -3.68 -3.43 16.85
CA PHE A 64 -4.55 -2.47 16.19
C PHE A 64 -5.63 -3.18 15.37
N GLY A 65 -6.89 -2.77 15.55
CA GLY A 65 -8.04 -3.33 14.84
C GLY A 65 -8.67 -2.39 13.82
N GLY A 66 -8.29 -1.11 13.81
CA GLY A 66 -8.97 -0.04 13.08
C GLY A 66 -9.19 1.19 13.98
N PRO A 67 -9.66 2.31 13.40
CA PRO A 67 -10.14 2.49 12.02
C PRO A 67 -9.02 2.59 10.97
N TRP A 68 -9.34 2.25 9.73
CA TRP A 68 -8.40 2.29 8.60
C TRP A 68 -8.85 3.34 7.57
N ARG A 69 -7.92 4.14 7.05
CA ARG A 69 -8.17 5.09 5.96
C ARG A 69 -7.22 4.84 4.81
N PHE A 70 -7.71 4.99 3.58
CA PHE A 70 -6.87 4.97 2.39
C PHE A 70 -5.78 6.05 2.50
N ALA A 71 -4.57 5.74 2.05
CA ALA A 71 -3.41 6.60 2.16
C ALA A 71 -2.84 6.96 0.78
N ILE A 72 -2.58 5.95 -0.05
CA ILE A 72 -2.05 6.08 -1.41
C ILE A 72 -2.42 4.83 -2.22
N GLY A 73 -2.45 4.96 -3.54
CA GLY A 73 -2.37 3.84 -4.47
C GLY A 73 -1.14 4.02 -5.36
N VAL A 74 -0.30 3.00 -5.43
CA VAL A 74 0.78 2.92 -6.41
C VAL A 74 0.18 2.29 -7.67
N PRO A 75 0.11 3.02 -8.81
CA PRO A 75 -0.36 2.44 -10.06
C PRO A 75 0.59 1.34 -10.52
N GLY A 76 0.07 0.32 -11.19
CA GLY A 76 0.88 -0.63 -11.97
C GLY A 76 1.45 0.07 -13.20
N HIS A 77 1.02 -0.33 -14.40
CA HIS A 77 1.58 0.27 -15.62
C HIS A 77 0.89 1.60 -15.98
N ASP A 78 1.49 2.73 -15.59
CA ASP A 78 1.09 4.10 -15.97
C ASP A 78 2.23 4.81 -16.71
N ALA A 79 2.16 4.84 -18.04
CA ALA A 79 3.26 5.14 -18.98
C ALA A 79 4.47 4.19 -18.91
N LEU A 80 4.94 3.85 -17.70
CA LEU A 80 5.96 2.85 -17.39
C LEU A 80 5.54 2.03 -16.16
N PRO A 81 6.02 0.79 -15.99
CA PRO A 81 5.88 0.04 -14.74
C PRO A 81 6.49 0.78 -13.54
N PRO A 82 5.97 0.61 -12.32
CA PRO A 82 6.51 1.24 -11.13
C PRO A 82 7.81 0.53 -10.73
N THR A 83 8.80 1.29 -10.25
CA THR A 83 10.09 0.73 -9.80
C THR A 83 10.15 0.74 -8.27
N SER A 84 10.67 -0.32 -7.68
CA SER A 84 10.82 -0.45 -6.22
C SER A 84 12.27 -0.20 -5.77
N PRO A 85 12.51 0.46 -4.62
CA PRO A 85 11.52 1.13 -3.76
C PRO A 85 11.15 2.54 -4.26
N ILE A 86 9.93 2.97 -3.98
CA ILE A 86 9.53 4.38 -4.10
C ILE A 86 9.95 5.09 -2.81
N LEU A 87 10.90 6.01 -2.86
CA LEU A 87 11.50 6.61 -1.67
C LEU A 87 10.70 7.78 -1.07
N ASP A 88 9.84 8.43 -1.86
CA ASP A 88 9.15 9.67 -1.54
C ASP A 88 7.65 9.61 -1.89
N ALA A 89 6.99 8.48 -1.63
CA ALA A 89 5.56 8.32 -1.86
C ALA A 89 4.75 9.29 -0.98
N GLN A 90 3.93 10.14 -1.60
CA GLN A 90 3.03 11.05 -0.88
C GLN A 90 1.80 10.30 -0.37
N PHE A 91 1.46 10.44 0.90
CA PHE A 91 0.19 9.93 1.43
C PHE A 91 -0.77 11.08 1.75
N THR A 92 -2.08 10.78 1.71
CA THR A 92 -3.15 11.76 1.96
C THR A 92 -4.16 11.20 2.95
N THR A 93 -3.73 11.02 4.20
CA THR A 93 -4.55 10.38 5.24
C THR A 93 -4.51 11.14 6.57
N TRP A 94 -4.53 10.44 7.70
CA TRP A 94 -4.24 11.00 9.02
C TRP A 94 -3.01 11.92 9.00
N THR A 95 -3.05 13.00 9.76
CA THR A 95 -1.88 13.85 10.04
C THR A 95 -1.03 13.17 11.10
N PRO A 96 0.13 12.60 10.77
CA PRO A 96 0.95 11.88 11.73
C PRO A 96 1.76 12.87 12.58
N ILE A 97 2.06 12.48 13.82
CA ILE A 97 2.95 13.22 14.71
C ILE A 97 4.14 12.32 15.05
N ALA A 98 5.35 12.86 15.04
CA ALA A 98 6.57 12.14 15.33
C ALA A 98 6.50 11.41 16.67
N GLY A 99 7.02 10.18 16.68
CA GLY A 99 6.93 9.26 17.81
C GLY A 99 5.64 8.45 17.87
N GLN A 100 4.61 8.77 17.08
CA GLN A 100 3.44 7.90 16.93
C GLN A 100 3.78 6.64 16.11
N LYS A 101 3.03 5.57 16.36
CA LYS A 101 3.10 4.32 15.63
C LYS A 101 1.90 4.20 14.68
N ILE A 102 2.15 3.81 13.44
CA ILE A 102 1.12 3.61 12.42
C ILE A 102 1.19 2.16 11.93
N TRP A 103 0.03 1.49 11.92
CA TRP A 103 -0.12 0.20 11.24
C TRP A 103 -0.49 0.44 9.80
N ILE A 104 0.10 -0.33 8.89
CA ILE A 104 -0.16 -0.25 7.46
C ILE A 104 -0.71 -1.60 6.99
N ARG A 105 -1.76 -1.53 6.16
CA ARG A 105 -2.27 -2.68 5.41
C ARG A 105 -2.32 -2.33 3.93
N ALA A 106 -2.12 -3.32 3.08
CA ALA A 106 -2.18 -3.17 1.64
C ALA A 106 -3.04 -4.25 0.97
N ALA A 107 -3.40 -3.99 -0.28
CA ALA A 107 -3.92 -4.99 -1.23
C ALA A 107 -3.58 -4.61 -2.65
N ILE A 108 -3.43 -5.63 -3.49
CA ILE A 108 -3.26 -5.50 -4.92
C ILE A 108 -4.64 -5.61 -5.59
N LEU A 109 -4.99 -4.62 -6.40
CA LEU A 109 -6.10 -4.62 -7.34
C LEU A 109 -5.54 -4.91 -8.73
N ARG A 110 -6.08 -5.93 -9.41
CA ARG A 110 -5.73 -6.27 -10.79
C ARG A 110 -6.60 -5.52 -11.79
N LYS A 111 -6.17 -5.43 -13.05
CA LYS A 111 -6.95 -4.77 -14.12
C LYS A 111 -8.33 -5.41 -14.35
N ASP A 112 -8.47 -6.69 -14.03
CA ASP A 112 -9.71 -7.46 -14.17
C ASP A 112 -10.66 -7.32 -12.96
N GLY A 113 -10.32 -6.46 -11.99
CA GLY A 113 -11.13 -6.17 -10.81
C GLY A 113 -10.93 -7.14 -9.64
N ARG A 114 -10.09 -8.18 -9.77
CA ARG A 114 -9.76 -9.05 -8.64
C ARG A 114 -8.87 -8.31 -7.62
N VAL A 115 -9.10 -8.59 -6.33
CA VAL A 115 -8.38 -7.96 -5.22
C VAL A 115 -7.74 -9.02 -4.35
N SER A 116 -6.48 -8.82 -3.97
CA SER A 116 -5.78 -9.74 -3.07
C SER A 116 -6.44 -9.77 -1.69
N THR A 117 -6.15 -10.81 -0.91
CA THR A 117 -6.32 -10.70 0.55
C THR A 117 -5.49 -9.52 1.07
N LYS A 118 -5.98 -8.87 2.13
CA LYS A 118 -5.21 -7.80 2.78
C LYS A 118 -3.94 -8.40 3.39
N PHE A 119 -2.82 -7.75 3.17
CA PHE A 119 -1.54 -8.06 3.80
C PHE A 119 -1.02 -6.84 4.55
N THR A 120 -0.07 -7.04 5.45
CA THR A 120 0.45 -6.01 6.36
C THR A 120 1.96 -6.09 6.42
N CYS A 121 2.60 -4.95 6.67
CA CYS A 121 4.01 -4.91 7.06
C CYS A 121 4.11 -4.57 8.56
N ASP A 122 5.35 -4.54 9.07
CA ASP A 122 5.61 -4.04 10.42
C ASP A 122 5.09 -2.59 10.58
N PRO A 123 4.55 -2.25 11.77
CA PRO A 123 4.11 -0.89 12.03
C PRO A 123 5.31 0.06 12.12
N VAL A 124 5.13 1.29 11.63
CA VAL A 124 6.20 2.27 11.48
C VAL A 124 6.08 3.36 12.53
N ILE A 125 7.21 3.77 13.11
CA ILE A 125 7.29 4.95 13.96
C ILE A 125 7.49 6.18 13.08
N VAL A 126 6.64 7.18 13.27
CA VAL A 126 6.69 8.45 12.56
C VAL A 126 7.92 9.24 12.99
N ILE A 127 8.63 9.80 12.02
CA ILE A 127 9.82 10.63 12.23
C ILE A 127 9.55 12.10 11.90
N ALA A 128 10.43 12.97 12.39
CA ALA A 128 10.51 14.38 12.04
C ALA A 128 11.90 14.61 11.45
N THR A 129 12.02 14.53 10.14
CA THR A 129 13.27 14.86 9.45
C THR A 129 13.28 16.32 9.05
#